data_AF-A0A7U7C3B7-F1
#
_entry.id   AF-A0A7U7C3B7-F1
#
_cell.length_a   1.000
_cell.length_b   1.000
_cell.length_c   1.000
_cell.angle_alpha   90.00
_cell.angle_beta   90.00
_cell.angle_gamma   90.00
#
_symmetry.space_group_name_H-M   'P 1'
#
loop_
_entity.id
_entity.type
_entity.pdbx_description
1 polymer ?
#
loop_
_entity_poly.entity_id
_entity_poly.type
_entity_poly.pdbx_seq_one_letter_code
_entity_poly.pdbx_strand_id
1 'polypeptide(L)' 'MKQLDGHDKDKETKGEIQEIYYEHKGNYGYRRITLELRNRGFVVKQKKV' A
#
# COMPACT_ATOMS: atom_id res chain seq x y z
N MET A 1 11.18 1.47 25.89
CA MET A 1 11.23 0.58 24.71
C MET A 1 10.67 1.35 23.52
N LYS A 2 11.54 1.74 22.57
CA LYS A 2 11.19 2.57 21.41
C LYS A 2 10.51 1.70 20.36
N GLN A 3 9.22 1.93 20.09
CA GLN A 3 8.52 1.30 18.99
C GLN A 3 9.04 1.93 17.68
N LEU A 4 10.07 1.33 17.11
CA LEU A 4 10.55 1.57 15.75
C LEU A 4 10.08 0.44 14.82
N ASP A 5 8.87 -0.08 15.05
CA ASP A 5 8.16 -0.95 14.11
C ASP A 5 7.38 -0.09 13.08
N GLY A 6 8.04 0.94 12.56
CA GLY A 6 7.48 1.84 11.57
C GLY A 6 7.93 1.52 10.15
N HIS A 7 8.85 0.56 9.98
CA HIS A 7 9.59 0.37 8.74
C HIS A 7 9.17 -0.87 7.95
N ASP A 8 8.38 -1.77 8.56
CA ASP A 8 7.97 -3.02 7.94
C ASP A 8 6.71 -2.86 7.08
N LYS A 9 5.74 -2.06 7.56
CA LYS A 9 4.47 -1.81 6.85
C LYS A 9 4.64 -1.04 5.55
N ASP A 10 5.63 -0.15 5.48
CA ASP A 10 5.98 0.58 4.26
C ASP A 10 6.58 -0.34 3.19
N LYS A 11 7.32 -1.39 3.60
CA LYS A 11 7.83 -2.41 2.66
C LYS A 11 6.71 -3.30 2.16
N GLU A 12 5.82 -3.74 3.05
CA GLU A 12 4.65 -4.56 2.70
C GLU A 12 3.74 -3.81 1.70
N THR A 13 3.42 -2.54 1.99
CA THR A 13 2.60 -1.72 1.10
C THR A 13 3.23 -1.53 -0.28
N LYS A 14 4.56 -1.35 -0.36
CA LYS A 14 5.27 -1.23 -1.64
C LYS A 14 5.23 -2.55 -2.44
N GLY A 15 5.36 -3.69 -1.77
CA GLY A 15 5.23 -5.00 -2.40
C GLY A 15 3.84 -5.21 -3.00
N GLU A 16 2.79 -4.87 -2.26
CA GLU A 16 1.41 -4.97 -2.72
C GLU A 16 1.10 -4.03 -3.88
N ILE A 17 1.61 -2.79 -3.84
CA ILE A 17 1.49 -1.85 -4.97
C ILE A 17 2.11 -2.46 -6.23
N GLN A 18 3.28 -3.08 -6.11
CA GLN A 18 3.93 -3.75 -7.24
C GLN A 18 3.10 -4.96 -7.70
N GLU A 19 2.63 -5.78 -6.78
CA GLU A 19 1.79 -6.95 -7.11
C GLU A 19 0.53 -6.53 -7.88
N ILE A 20 -0.25 -5.57 -7.36
CA ILE A 20 -1.45 -5.03 -8.03
C ILE A 20 -1.08 -4.44 -9.40
N TYR A 21 0.05 -3.73 -9.50
CA TYR A 21 0.49 -3.17 -10.76
C TYR A 21 0.81 -4.25 -11.81
N TYR A 22 1.51 -5.32 -11.42
CA TYR A 22 1.83 -6.44 -12.32
C TYR A 22 0.61 -7.31 -12.63
N GLU A 23 -0.24 -7.60 -11.65
CA GLU A 23 -1.49 -8.35 -11.79
C GLU A 23 -2.40 -7.71 -12.84
N HIS A 24 -2.53 -6.40 -12.80
CA HIS A 24 -3.32 -5.64 -13.77
C HIS A 24 -2.54 -5.20 -15.02
N LYS A 25 -1.33 -5.74 -15.24
CA LYS A 25 -0.47 -5.44 -16.40
C LYS A 25 -0.25 -3.93 -16.62
N GLY A 26 -0.18 -3.14 -15.56
CA GLY A 26 -0.02 -1.69 -15.62
C GLY A 26 -1.27 -0.89 -16.02
N ASN A 27 -2.44 -1.52 -16.20
CA ASN A 27 -3.70 -0.80 -16.47
C ASN A 27 -4.29 -0.13 -15.23
N TYR A 28 -3.70 -0.37 -14.06
CA TYR A 28 -4.11 0.22 -12.80
C TYR A 28 -3.22 1.41 -12.49
N GLY A 29 -3.79 2.61 -12.61
CA GLY A 29 -3.18 3.84 -12.12
C GLY A 29 -3.32 3.98 -10.61
N TYR A 30 -2.69 5.02 -10.06
CA TYR A 30 -2.63 5.30 -8.62
C TYR A 30 -3.98 5.20 -7.88
N ARG A 31 -5.06 5.70 -8.51
CA ARG A 31 -6.40 5.70 -7.91
C ARG A 31 -7.04 4.31 -7.80
N ARG A 32 -6.72 3.39 -8.72
CA ARG A 32 -7.18 2.00 -8.66
C ARG A 32 -6.33 1.19 -7.68
N ILE A 33 -5.02 1.40 -7.69
CA ILE A 33 -4.11 0.75 -6.73
C ILE A 33 -4.49 1.11 -5.30
N THR A 34 -4.78 2.38 -5.01
CA THR A 34 -5.22 2.81 -3.67
C THR A 34 -6.58 2.24 -3.23
N LEU A 35 -7.49 1.99 -4.18
CA LEU A 35 -8.75 1.29 -3.89
C LEU A 35 -8.50 -0.19 -3.56
N GLU A 36 -7.64 -0.86 -4.33
CA GLU A 36 -7.27 -2.27 -4.09
C GLU A 36 -6.54 -2.45 -2.77
N LEU A 37 -5.60 -1.56 -2.45
CA LEU A 37 -4.95 -1.54 -1.14
C LEU A 37 -5.99 -1.40 -0.01
N ARG A 38 -6.98 -0.53 -0.18
CA ARG A 38 -8.05 -0.36 0.82
C ARG A 38 -8.94 -1.61 0.91
N ASN A 39 -9.24 -2.28 -0.20
CA ASN A 39 -9.99 -3.54 -0.24
C ASN A 39 -9.24 -4.69 0.46
N ARG A 40 -7.91 -4.75 0.28
CA ARG A 40 -7.02 -5.72 0.93
C ARG A 40 -6.79 -5.42 2.43
N GLY A 41 -7.37 -4.35 2.96
CA GLY A 41 -7.26 -3.98 4.37
C GLY A 41 -6.01 -3.16 4.71
N PHE A 42 -5.26 -2.68 3.71
CA PHE A 42 -4.19 -1.72 3.95
C PHE A 42 -4.78 -0.39 4.40
N VAL A 43 -4.64 -0.13 5.70
CA VAL A 43 -4.85 1.20 6.26
C VAL A 43 -3.67 2.06 5.82
N VAL A 44 -3.75 2.60 4.61
CA VAL A 44 -2.84 3.68 4.19
C VAL A 44 -3.05 4.80 5.19
N LYS A 45 -2.12 4.94 6.14
CA LYS A 45 -2.18 5.95 7.20
C LYS A 45 -2.27 7.31 6.52
N GLN A 46 -3.47 7.87 6.50
CA GLN A 46 -3.66 9.27 6.15
C GLN A 46 -3.07 10.06 7.33
N LYS A 47 -1.82 10.51 7.21
CA LYS A 47 -1.25 11.49 8.15
C LYS A 47 -2.16 12.71 8.07
N LYS A 48 -3.01 12.87 9.06
CA LYS A 48 -3.83 14.05 9.24
C LYS A 48 -2.89 15.20 9.59
N VAL A 49 -2.95 16.28 8.81
CA VAL A 49 -2.30 17.58 9.08
C VAL A 49 -2.98 18.26 10.26
#